data_AF-A0A818HY68-F1
#
_entry.id   AF-A0A818HY68-F1
#
_cell.length_a   1.000
_cell.length_b   1.000
_cell.length_c   1.000
_cell.angle_alpha   90.00
_cell.angle_beta   90.00
_cell.angle_gamma   90.00
#
_symmetry.space_group_name_H-M   'P 1'
#
loop_
_entity.id
_entity.type
_entity.pdbx_description
1 polymer ?
#
loop_
_entity_poly.entity_id
_entity_poly.type
_entity_poly.pdbx_seq_one_letter_code
_entity_poly.pdbx_strand_id
1 'polypeptide(L)'
;MAPLTRLSLKKGNQTLPISTKKIVGNNDKKVSDNKKQLNISIKKAKCPSLRIQLSALTIPTLKSLLRFNHQNSFGNKSSLISRIVYMVQHGVYPQCPKCMQGRLKIRLHRRKDQSKYYCPGFPISFRSPSFHRCNYLTDECRKITFDFPSNSSLIINK
;
A
#
# COMPACT_ATOMS: atom_id res chain seq x y z
N MET A 1 63.24 2.14 11.55
CA MET A 1 63.40 1.38 10.29
C MET A 1 62.96 -0.06 10.54
N ALA A 2 61.87 -0.49 9.88
CA ALA A 2 61.54 -1.86 9.45
C ALA A 2 60.06 -1.88 9.01
N PRO A 3 59.74 -2.11 7.72
CA PRO A 3 58.37 -2.19 7.24
C PRO A 3 57.85 -3.63 7.34
N LEU A 4 56.69 -3.84 7.97
CA LEU A 4 55.99 -5.12 7.90
C LEU A 4 55.08 -5.15 6.67
N THR A 5 55.53 -5.93 5.70
CA THR A 5 54.88 -6.34 4.45
C THR A 5 53.58 -7.10 4.73
N ARG A 6 52.44 -6.61 4.22
CA ARG A 6 51.16 -7.33 4.27
C ARG A 6 50.87 -7.97 2.91
N LEU A 7 50.78 -9.30 2.96
CA LEU A 7 50.61 -10.23 1.86
C LEU A 7 49.31 -10.00 1.08
N SER A 8 49.44 -10.05 -0.24
CA SER A 8 48.39 -9.95 -1.26
C SER A 8 47.68 -11.30 -1.41
N LEU A 9 46.41 -11.39 -1.00
CA LEU A 9 45.54 -12.54 -1.23
C LEU A 9 44.81 -12.36 -2.56
N LYS A 10 45.36 -12.97 -3.62
CA LYS A 10 44.69 -13.16 -4.92
C LYS A 10 43.49 -14.10 -4.73
N LYS A 11 42.27 -13.58 -4.76
CA LYS A 11 41.05 -14.40 -4.91
C LYS A 11 40.91 -14.77 -6.38
N GLY A 12 41.09 -16.05 -6.69
CA GLY A 12 40.82 -16.62 -8.01
C GLY A 12 39.33 -16.62 -8.31
N ASN A 13 38.95 -15.99 -9.43
CA ASN A 13 37.62 -16.14 -10.02
C ASN A 13 37.60 -17.44 -10.82
N GLN A 14 36.98 -18.48 -10.26
CA GLN A 14 36.60 -19.66 -11.03
C GLN A 14 35.21 -19.40 -11.62
N THR A 15 35.16 -18.95 -12.87
CA THR A 15 33.94 -18.94 -13.68
C THR A 15 33.64 -20.36 -14.16
N LEU A 16 32.60 -20.97 -13.60
CA LEU A 16 32.02 -22.21 -14.12
C LEU A 16 31.26 -21.93 -15.42
N PRO A 17 31.37 -22.78 -16.45
CA PRO A 17 30.60 -22.65 -17.68
C PRO A 17 29.13 -23.02 -17.43
N ILE A 18 28.25 -22.02 -17.46
CA ILE A 18 26.80 -22.22 -17.44
C ILE A 18 26.40 -22.74 -18.82
N SER A 19 26.17 -24.05 -18.91
CA SER A 19 25.57 -24.73 -20.05
C SER A 19 24.16 -24.18 -20.28
N THR A 20 24.00 -23.40 -21.35
CA THR A 20 22.70 -22.88 -21.80
C THR A 20 21.95 -23.97 -22.57
N LYS A 21 21.25 -24.84 -21.84
CA LYS A 21 20.17 -25.65 -22.43
C LYS A 21 19.00 -24.73 -22.78
N LYS A 22 18.89 -24.45 -24.07
CA LYS A 22 17.79 -23.74 -24.73
C LYS A 22 16.52 -24.59 -24.61
N ILE A 23 15.75 -24.38 -23.54
CA ILE A 23 14.41 -24.95 -23.41
C ILE A 23 13.46 -24.02 -24.17
N VAL A 24 13.19 -24.37 -25.43
CA VAL A 24 12.06 -23.84 -26.19
C VAL A 24 10.80 -24.50 -25.63
N GLY A 25 10.18 -23.83 -24.67
CA GLY A 25 8.90 -24.21 -24.09
C GLY A 25 7.86 -23.15 -24.41
N ASN A 26 7.12 -23.36 -25.50
CA ASN A 26 5.89 -22.63 -25.81
C ASN A 26 4.88 -22.89 -24.68
N ASN A 27 4.57 -21.87 -23.88
CA ASN A 27 3.45 -21.86 -22.95
C ASN A 27 2.73 -20.51 -23.01
N ASP A 28 2.17 -20.22 -24.19
CA ASP A 28 1.04 -19.30 -24.31
C ASP A 28 -0.21 -19.99 -23.76
N LYS A 29 -0.48 -19.81 -22.46
CA LYS A 29 -1.79 -20.09 -21.87
C LYS A 29 -2.04 -19.25 -20.61
N LYS A 30 -2.91 -18.26 -20.81
CA LYS A 30 -3.83 -17.66 -19.82
C LYS A 30 -3.22 -16.84 -18.68
N VAL A 31 -2.81 -15.61 -19.02
CA VAL A 31 -2.95 -14.44 -18.13
C VAL A 31 -4.24 -13.69 -18.51
N SER A 32 -5.39 -14.36 -18.37
CA SER A 32 -6.71 -13.74 -18.24
C SER A 32 -7.22 -14.30 -16.91
N ASP A 33 -7.51 -13.54 -15.87
CA ASP A 33 -8.70 -12.69 -15.77
C ASP A 33 -8.66 -11.79 -14.52
N ASN A 34 -7.47 -11.43 -14.00
CA ASN A 34 -7.36 -10.69 -12.73
C ASN A 34 -7.32 -9.15 -12.86
N LYS A 35 -7.47 -8.59 -14.07
CA LYS A 35 -7.45 -7.13 -14.30
C LYS A 35 -8.83 -6.47 -14.35
N LYS A 36 -9.92 -7.25 -14.28
CA LYS A 36 -11.30 -6.76 -14.50
C LYS A 36 -12.12 -6.43 -13.24
N GLN A 37 -11.64 -6.70 -12.02
CA GLN A 37 -12.47 -6.57 -10.79
C GLN A 37 -12.11 -5.40 -9.85
N LEU A 38 -11.52 -4.32 -10.38
CA LEU A 38 -11.49 -3.02 -9.68
C LEU A 38 -12.25 -1.92 -10.43
N ASN A 39 -13.20 -2.30 -11.29
CA ASN A 39 -14.31 -1.43 -11.68
C ASN A 39 -15.33 -1.35 -10.54
N ILE A 40 -14.85 -0.93 -9.36
CA ILE A 40 -15.73 -0.42 -8.31
C ILE A 40 -16.38 0.80 -8.93
N SER A 41 -17.68 0.73 -9.17
CA SER A 41 -18.53 1.84 -9.59
C SER A 41 -18.14 3.10 -8.81
N ILE A 42 -17.29 3.94 -9.42
CA ILE A 42 -17.03 5.30 -8.97
C ILE A 42 -18.29 6.06 -9.35
N LYS A 43 -19.37 5.82 -8.60
CA LYS A 43 -20.54 6.68 -8.60
C LYS A 43 -19.99 8.09 -8.37
N LYS A 44 -20.17 8.98 -9.35
CA LYS A 44 -19.64 10.36 -9.37
C LYS A 44 -19.69 10.95 -7.96
N ALA A 45 -18.53 11.22 -7.36
CA ALA A 45 -18.44 11.73 -6.00
C ALA A 45 -19.24 13.04 -5.89
N LYS A 46 -20.07 13.14 -4.85
CA LYS A 46 -21.12 14.14 -4.69
C LYS A 46 -20.61 15.56 -4.36
N CYS A 47 -19.29 15.73 -4.21
CA CYS A 47 -18.67 16.98 -3.77
C CYS A 47 -17.75 17.56 -4.86
N PRO A 48 -18.30 18.24 -5.88
CA PRO A 48 -17.48 18.88 -6.93
C PRO A 48 -16.56 19.97 -6.37
N SER A 49 -16.99 20.71 -5.33
CA SER A 49 -16.21 21.76 -4.67
C SER A 49 -14.89 21.24 -4.10
N LEU A 50 -14.91 20.10 -3.40
CA LEU A 50 -13.71 19.50 -2.82
C LEU A 50 -12.69 19.09 -3.89
N ARG A 51 -13.16 18.58 -5.03
CA ARG A 51 -12.27 18.24 -6.16
C ARG A 51 -11.56 19.47 -6.70
N ILE A 52 -12.26 20.60 -6.83
CA ILE A 52 -11.70 21.87 -7.30
C ILE A 52 -10.62 22.35 -6.32
N GLN A 53 -10.93 22.40 -5.02
CA GLN A 53 -9.97 22.79 -3.97
C GLN A 53 -8.72 21.91 -3.97
N LEU A 54 -8.88 20.58 -4.01
CA LEU A 54 -7.75 19.64 -4.06
C LEU A 54 -6.96 19.73 -5.37
N SER A 55 -7.59 20.16 -6.47
CA SER A 55 -6.92 20.35 -7.76
C SER A 55 -5.96 21.55 -7.76
N ALA A 56 -6.22 22.57 -6.93
CA ALA A 56 -5.32 23.70 -6.73
C ALA A 56 -4.03 23.32 -5.96
N LEU A 57 -4.05 22.21 -5.21
CA LEU A 57 -2.89 21.77 -4.42
C LEU A 57 -1.80 21.11 -5.28
N THR A 58 -0.58 21.17 -4.79
CA THR A 58 0.57 20.47 -5.40
C THR A 58 0.56 18.97 -5.05
N ILE A 59 1.24 18.14 -5.86
CA ILE A 59 1.39 16.70 -5.59
C ILE A 59 2.04 16.44 -4.22
N PRO A 60 3.13 17.13 -3.82
CA PRO A 60 3.68 16.98 -2.48
C PRO A 60 2.66 17.23 -1.37
N THR A 61 1.87 18.30 -1.46
CA THR A 61 0.83 18.62 -0.46
C THR A 61 -0.23 17.53 -0.37
N LEU A 62 -0.71 17.02 -1.51
CA LEU A 62 -1.68 15.91 -1.54
C LEU A 62 -1.11 14.63 -0.93
N LYS A 63 0.17 14.33 -1.18
CA LYS A 63 0.86 13.18 -0.56
C LYS A 63 1.01 13.37 0.94
N SER A 64 1.36 14.58 1.40
CA SER A 64 1.45 14.90 2.83
C SER A 64 0.10 14.74 3.53
N LEU A 65 -0.99 15.19 2.91
CA LEU A 65 -2.35 15.03 3.44
C LEU A 65 -2.74 13.55 3.59
N LEU A 66 -2.40 12.73 2.60
CA LEU A 66 -2.60 11.28 2.67
C LEU A 66 -1.74 10.65 3.78
N ARG A 67 -0.47 11.06 3.93
CA ARG A 67 0.43 10.55 4.97
C ARG A 67 -0.02 10.92 6.38
N PHE A 68 -0.53 12.14 6.57
CA PHE A 68 -1.14 12.59 7.83
C PHE A 68 -2.27 11.64 8.25
N ASN A 69 -3.09 11.21 7.28
CA ASN A 69 -4.15 10.23 7.49
C ASN A 69 -3.67 8.77 7.40
N HIS A 70 -2.36 8.51 7.51
CA HIS A 70 -1.65 7.23 7.28
C HIS A 70 -2.14 6.42 6.06
N GLN A 71 -2.41 7.09 4.94
CA GLN A 71 -2.84 6.50 3.67
C GLN A 71 -1.68 6.31 2.70
N ASN A 72 -1.89 5.42 1.72
CA ASN A 72 -0.97 5.25 0.62
C ASN A 72 -0.90 6.53 -0.25
N SER A 73 0.30 7.10 -0.39
CA SER A 73 0.59 8.32 -1.16
C SER A 73 1.17 8.08 -2.57
N PHE A 74 1.19 6.84 -3.07
CA PHE A 74 1.67 6.52 -4.43
C PHE A 74 0.63 6.88 -5.50
N GLY A 75 1.06 7.25 -6.71
CA GLY A 75 0.18 7.54 -7.86
C GLY A 75 0.28 8.98 -8.39
N ASN A 76 -0.48 9.25 -9.45
CA ASN A 76 -0.57 10.57 -10.09
C ASN A 76 -1.57 11.49 -9.38
N LYS A 77 -1.54 12.80 -9.70
CA LYS A 77 -2.38 13.82 -9.04
C LYS A 77 -3.88 13.45 -9.02
N SER A 78 -4.43 13.05 -10.17
CA SER A 78 -5.84 12.66 -10.30
C SER A 78 -6.23 11.47 -9.40
N SER A 79 -5.36 10.46 -9.30
CA SER A 79 -5.59 9.30 -8.42
C SER A 79 -5.52 9.68 -6.94
N LEU A 80 -4.61 10.59 -6.55
CA LEU A 80 -4.51 11.09 -5.17
C LEU A 80 -5.78 11.86 -4.79
N ILE A 81 -6.24 12.80 -5.62
CA ILE A 81 -7.47 13.57 -5.41
C ILE A 81 -8.68 12.63 -5.28
N SER A 82 -8.84 11.69 -6.22
CA SER A 82 -9.97 10.76 -6.19
C SER A 82 -9.99 9.90 -4.92
N ARG A 83 -8.81 9.52 -4.40
CA ARG A 83 -8.67 8.81 -3.12
C ARG A 83 -9.10 9.66 -1.94
N ILE A 84 -8.61 10.90 -1.85
CA ILE A 84 -8.95 11.82 -0.75
C ILE A 84 -10.46 12.04 -0.73
N VAL A 85 -11.07 12.35 -1.87
CA VAL A 85 -12.53 12.56 -1.99
C VAL A 85 -13.31 11.32 -1.55
N TYR A 86 -12.88 10.12 -2.00
CA TYR A 86 -13.52 8.87 -1.59
C TYR A 86 -13.45 8.67 -0.07
N MET A 87 -12.29 8.96 0.54
CA MET A 87 -12.08 8.78 1.98
C MET A 87 -12.81 9.82 2.84
N VAL A 88 -12.93 11.06 2.34
CA VAL A 88 -13.77 12.08 2.99
C VAL A 88 -15.24 11.66 2.96
N GLN A 89 -15.72 11.11 1.84
CA GLN A 89 -17.13 10.72 1.69
C GLN A 89 -17.49 9.42 2.43
N HIS A 90 -16.61 8.42 2.41
CA HIS A 90 -16.91 7.08 2.91
C HIS A 90 -16.22 6.74 4.23
N GLY A 91 -15.39 7.63 4.74
CA GLY A 91 -14.47 7.35 5.84
C GLY A 91 -13.33 6.43 5.42
N VAL A 92 -12.47 6.17 6.39
CA VAL A 92 -11.22 5.45 6.25
C VAL A 92 -11.25 4.20 7.13
N TYR A 93 -10.76 3.06 6.64
CA TYR A 93 -10.59 1.89 7.50
C TYR A 93 -9.43 2.10 8.47
N PRO A 94 -9.61 1.84 9.78
CA PRO A 94 -8.58 2.06 10.79
C PRO A 94 -7.37 1.16 10.57
N GLN A 95 -6.27 1.51 11.24
CA GLN A 95 -5.12 0.63 11.36
C GLN A 95 -5.48 -0.63 12.15
N CYS A 96 -4.79 -1.71 11.85
CA CYS A 96 -4.93 -2.98 12.53
C CYS A 96 -4.43 -2.83 13.98
N PRO A 97 -5.23 -3.13 15.02
CA PRO A 97 -4.86 -3.00 16.41
C PRO A 97 -3.67 -3.90 16.81
N LYS A 98 -3.42 -4.97 16.05
CA LYS A 98 -2.35 -5.95 16.35
C LYS A 98 -0.99 -5.60 15.76
N CYS A 99 -0.93 -5.13 14.51
CA CYS A 99 0.35 -4.84 13.86
C CYS A 99 0.65 -3.35 13.68
N MET A 100 -0.33 -2.46 13.86
CA MET A 100 -0.22 -1.00 13.66
C MET A 100 0.18 -0.55 12.24
N GLN A 101 0.62 -1.45 11.37
CA GLN A 101 1.11 -1.13 10.03
C GLN A 101 0.02 -1.26 8.96
N GLY A 102 -0.73 -2.37 9.02
CA GLY A 102 -1.77 -2.67 8.03
C GLY A 102 -3.07 -1.96 8.34
N ARG A 103 -3.82 -1.58 7.30
CA ARG A 103 -5.23 -1.21 7.44
C ARG A 103 -6.13 -2.40 7.25
N LEU A 104 -7.24 -2.41 7.98
CA LEU A 104 -8.26 -3.44 7.81
C LEU A 104 -8.88 -3.35 6.41
N LYS A 105 -9.13 -4.50 5.81
CA LYS A 105 -9.82 -4.64 4.52
C LYS A 105 -11.09 -5.44 4.71
N ILE A 106 -12.09 -5.18 3.88
CA ILE A 106 -13.31 -5.98 3.83
C ILE A 106 -13.08 -7.26 3.02
N ARG A 107 -13.58 -8.38 3.51
CA ARG A 107 -13.56 -9.67 2.81
C ARG A 107 -14.83 -9.80 1.98
N LEU A 108 -14.73 -9.59 0.66
CA LEU A 108 -15.88 -9.57 -0.25
C LEU A 108 -16.52 -10.97 -0.42
N HIS A 109 -15.69 -12.00 -0.50
CA HIS A 109 -16.11 -13.40 -0.65
C HIS A 109 -15.90 -14.15 0.66
N ARG A 110 -16.80 -13.95 1.61
CA ARG A 110 -16.74 -14.61 2.92
C ARG A 110 -17.80 -15.70 3.03
N ARG A 111 -17.45 -16.82 3.67
CA ARG A 111 -18.44 -17.78 4.20
C ARG A 111 -19.18 -17.13 5.38
N LYS A 112 -20.37 -17.62 5.72
CA LYS A 112 -21.21 -17.03 6.80
C LYS A 112 -20.47 -16.89 8.12
N ASP A 113 -19.56 -17.81 8.43
CA ASP A 113 -18.83 -17.89 9.71
C ASP A 113 -17.48 -17.16 9.69
N GLN A 114 -17.16 -16.43 8.61
CA GLN A 114 -15.89 -15.71 8.50
C GLN A 114 -16.03 -14.23 8.83
N SER A 115 -15.05 -13.73 9.58
CA SER A 115 -14.97 -12.32 9.94
C SER A 115 -15.01 -11.41 8.72
N LYS A 116 -15.80 -10.33 8.82
CA LYS A 116 -16.00 -9.34 7.75
C LYS A 116 -14.71 -8.62 7.35
N TYR A 117 -13.84 -8.35 8.32
CA TYR A 117 -12.66 -7.54 8.13
C TYR A 117 -11.40 -8.32 8.50
N TYR A 118 -10.33 -8.09 7.75
CA TYR A 118 -9.05 -8.75 7.95
C TYR A 118 -7.87 -7.80 7.77
N CYS A 119 -6.78 -8.07 8.50
CA CYS A 119 -5.49 -7.45 8.24
C CYS A 119 -4.80 -8.18 7.07
N PRO A 120 -4.19 -7.47 6.11
CA PRO A 120 -3.52 -8.08 4.96
C PRO A 120 -2.18 -8.80 5.28
N GLY A 121 -1.78 -8.91 6.55
CA GLY A 121 -0.62 -9.74 6.92
C GLY A 121 0.72 -9.02 7.00
N PHE A 122 0.75 -7.77 7.47
CA PHE A 122 2.02 -7.08 7.72
C PHE A 122 2.83 -7.75 8.85
N PRO A 123 4.18 -7.65 8.82
CA PRO A 123 5.04 -8.16 9.89
C PRO A 123 4.72 -7.47 11.21
N ILE A 124 4.62 -8.23 12.30
CA ILE A 124 4.32 -7.68 13.64
C ILE A 124 5.57 -7.01 14.24
N SER A 125 6.75 -7.59 14.01
CA SER A 125 8.02 -7.08 14.51
C SER A 125 9.10 -7.24 13.45
N PHE A 126 9.87 -6.18 13.20
CA PHE A 126 11.08 -6.24 12.38
C PHE A 126 12.29 -6.80 13.14
N ARG A 127 12.19 -6.96 14.46
CA ARG A 127 13.29 -7.44 15.32
C ARG A 127 13.28 -8.95 15.54
N SER A 128 12.19 -9.62 15.17
CA SER A 128 12.10 -11.07 15.30
C SER A 128 12.75 -11.75 14.10
N PRO A 129 13.63 -12.75 14.29
CA PRO A 129 14.25 -13.50 13.20
C PRO A 129 13.21 -14.32 12.40
N SER A 130 12.05 -14.59 12.99
CA SER A 130 10.94 -15.28 12.37
C SER A 130 9.92 -14.31 11.75
N PHE A 131 9.70 -14.46 10.44
CA PHE A 131 8.73 -13.67 9.68
C PHE A 131 7.30 -14.16 9.99
N HIS A 132 6.62 -13.49 10.92
CA HIS A 132 5.20 -13.75 11.22
C HIS A 132 4.29 -12.69 10.61
N ARG A 133 3.34 -13.12 9.76
CA ARG A 133 2.30 -12.24 9.21
C ARG A 133 1.17 -12.02 10.21
N CYS A 134 0.69 -10.79 10.30
CA CYS A 134 -0.48 -10.46 11.12
C CYS A 134 -1.74 -11.17 10.60
N ASN A 135 -2.36 -11.98 11.46
CA ASN A 135 -3.59 -12.73 11.17
C ASN A 135 -4.84 -12.12 11.84
N TYR A 136 -4.84 -10.81 12.10
CA TYR A 136 -5.96 -10.15 12.78
C TYR A 136 -7.24 -10.19 11.95
N LEU A 137 -8.35 -10.59 12.59
CA LEU A 137 -9.69 -10.71 12.03
C LEU A 137 -10.68 -10.05 12.98
N THR A 138 -11.70 -9.37 12.44
CA THR A 138 -12.78 -8.77 13.23
C THR A 138 -14.07 -8.68 12.42
N ASP A 139 -15.21 -8.78 13.09
CA ASP A 139 -16.54 -8.55 12.49
C ASP A 139 -16.97 -7.09 12.56
N GLU A 140 -16.37 -6.33 13.47
CA GLU A 140 -16.65 -4.91 13.68
C GLU A 140 -15.47 -4.05 13.24
N CYS A 141 -15.78 -3.02 12.45
CA CYS A 141 -14.79 -2.07 11.99
C CYS A 141 -15.47 -0.71 11.79
N ARG A 142 -15.30 0.17 12.78
CA ARG A 142 -15.73 1.57 12.67
C ARG A 142 -14.73 2.32 11.80
N LYS A 143 -15.23 2.90 10.71
CA LYS A 143 -14.41 3.76 9.86
C LYS A 143 -14.13 5.06 10.60
N ILE A 144 -12.91 5.55 10.47
CA ILE A 144 -12.48 6.85 10.99
C ILE A 144 -12.79 7.94 9.95
N THR A 145 -12.99 9.17 10.41
CA THR A 145 -13.10 10.34 9.54
C THR A 145 -11.75 10.63 8.88
N PHE A 146 -11.79 11.21 7.69
CA PHE A 146 -10.58 11.75 7.07
C PHE A 146 -10.36 13.16 7.60
N ASP A 147 -9.20 13.38 8.22
CA ASP A 147 -8.90 14.63 8.92
C ASP A 147 -7.98 15.52 8.09
N PHE A 148 -8.14 16.83 8.22
CA PHE A 148 -7.29 17.82 7.59
C PHE A 148 -6.41 18.47 8.66
N PRO A 149 -5.12 18.70 8.41
CA PRO A 149 -4.26 19.39 9.36
C PRO A 149 -4.78 20.81 9.57
N SER A 150 -4.79 21.29 10.82
CA SER A 150 -5.36 22.59 11.21
C SER A 150 -4.79 23.77 10.43
N ASN A 151 -3.55 23.64 9.93
CA ASN A 151 -2.86 24.68 9.17
C ASN A 151 -3.13 24.64 7.66
N SER A 152 -3.92 23.69 7.17
CA SER A 152 -4.34 23.69 5.78
C SER A 152 -5.51 24.64 5.60
N SER A 153 -5.32 25.71 4.86
CA SER A 153 -6.34 26.71 4.46
C SER A 153 -7.49 26.13 3.61
N LEU A 154 -7.59 24.80 3.51
CA LEU A 154 -8.73 24.10 2.95
C LEU A 154 -9.86 24.13 3.96
N ILE A 155 -10.52 25.28 4.05
CA ILE A 155 -11.75 25.42 4.82
C ILE A 155 -12.82 24.65 4.05
N ILE A 156 -13.03 23.41 4.45
CA ILE A 156 -14.26 22.70 4.12
C ILE A 156 -15.31 23.37 4.99
N ASN A 157 -16.05 24.31 4.41
CA ASN A 157 -17.29 24.80 5.01
C ASN A 157 -18.19 23.56 5.19
N LYS A 158 -18.23 23.06 6.42
CA LYS A 158 -19.06 21.93 6.84
C LYS A 158 -20.51 22.35 6.92
#